data_AF-A0A8C8S595-F1
#
_entry.id   AF-A0A8C8S595-F1
#
_cell.length_a   1.000
_cell.length_b   1.000
_cell.length_c   1.000
_cell.angle_alpha   90.00
_cell.angle_beta   90.00
_cell.angle_gamma   90.00
#
_symmetry.space_group_name_H-M   'P 1'
#
loop_
_entity.id
_entity.type
_entity.pdbx_description
1 polymer ?
#
loop_
_entity_poly.entity_id
_entity_poly.type
_entity_poly.pdbx_seq_one_letter_code
_entity_poly.pdbx_strand_id
1 'polypeptide(L)'
;MPRTHCQRWHLVIGGPHRPPTVPLWSWLPATAHPWPGSPLRPQPSPHCWPPNYSPGSPCSPSPPPHCQSWLPAAGPPTPGPGSPCSPSPPPHRQSPATCCWPPTVAPTPCCWPPTVAPTPCCWPPTVSPTPPAALALSVAAGPSSLLPAPPPAANRGRSMRLLRLPRKLLLPIVAGKAVLITGCDKGFGHALAKQLHSKGFTVFAGCLLTGKNGDGARELEGMKSDRMKVLQLNVCSDKEVDQAVEFVKSNLMEPEKGLWGLVNNAGVASFGEVEFTSMDKYKEVADVNLWGTVRVTKAFLPLIRRAKGRVVNISSMLGRMASPSRSSYCVSKFGVAAFSDCLRQEMYRWGVSIILVEPSNFIAATGILTRESVQAQAEELWSRASKTVQEDYGKPYFTHQLTLLKSFVNSGLKDMSLVLNDISAALTSKHPYTRYNPMDTYWRVRLLAMTHLPTALADWLYIY
;
A
#
# COMPACT_ATOMS: atom_id res chain seq x y z
N MET A 1 -72.93 4.81 -29.62
CA MET A 1 -72.11 3.72 -30.24
C MET A 1 -70.72 3.74 -29.61
N PRO A 2 -70.04 2.58 -29.43
CA PRO A 2 -70.08 2.01 -28.08
C PRO A 2 -68.76 1.43 -27.50
N ARG A 3 -68.72 1.34 -26.15
CA ARG A 3 -68.08 0.29 -25.31
C ARG A 3 -66.54 0.20 -25.36
N THR A 4 -65.77 0.14 -24.25
CA THR A 4 -65.75 -0.74 -23.06
C THR A 4 -65.58 -2.23 -23.36
N HIS A 5 -64.48 -2.85 -22.92
CA HIS A 5 -64.31 -4.24 -22.41
C HIS A 5 -62.78 -4.44 -22.23
N CYS A 6 -62.19 -4.84 -21.11
CA CYS A 6 -62.60 -5.60 -19.91
C CYS A 6 -62.69 -7.13 -20.10
N GLN A 7 -61.72 -7.84 -19.47
CA GLN A 7 -61.65 -9.29 -19.20
C GLN A 7 -61.51 -10.22 -20.43
N ARG A 8 -60.60 -11.20 -20.41
CA ARG A 8 -60.68 -12.38 -19.51
C ARG A 8 -59.33 -12.94 -19.04
N TRP A 9 -59.38 -13.53 -17.85
CA TRP A 9 -58.45 -14.59 -17.43
C TRP A 9 -58.86 -15.91 -18.09
N HIS A 10 -57.89 -16.74 -18.47
CA HIS A 10 -58.08 -18.19 -18.51
C HIS A 10 -56.94 -18.86 -17.73
N LEU A 11 -57.30 -19.40 -16.57
CA LEU A 11 -56.45 -20.29 -15.80
C LEU A 11 -56.51 -21.69 -16.45
N VAL A 12 -55.37 -22.24 -16.84
CA VAL A 12 -55.22 -23.66 -17.14
C VAL A 12 -54.11 -24.20 -16.26
N ILE A 13 -54.41 -25.28 -15.53
CA ILE A 13 -53.54 -25.85 -14.50
C ILE A 13 -52.66 -26.92 -15.16
N GLY A 14 -51.34 -26.79 -15.02
CA GLY A 14 -50.35 -27.76 -15.51
C GLY A 14 -49.24 -27.96 -14.49
N GLY A 15 -48.83 -29.22 -14.28
CA GLY A 15 -47.83 -29.61 -13.28
C GLY A 15 -46.38 -29.26 -13.65
N PRO A 16 -45.43 -29.44 -12.71
CA PRO A 16 -44.05 -28.97 -12.87
C PRO A 16 -43.22 -29.86 -13.79
N HIS A 17 -43.00 -29.41 -15.03
CA HIS A 17 -41.93 -29.96 -15.87
C HIS A 17 -40.55 -29.52 -15.37
N ARG A 18 -39.70 -30.48 -15.03
CA ARG A 18 -38.28 -30.23 -14.77
C ARG A 18 -37.58 -29.89 -16.09
N PRO A 19 -36.78 -28.81 -16.18
CA PRO A 19 -35.80 -28.68 -17.25
C PRO A 19 -34.70 -29.75 -17.08
N PRO A 20 -34.08 -30.24 -18.17
CA PRO A 20 -33.06 -31.27 -18.09
C PRO A 20 -31.77 -30.77 -17.44
N THR A 21 -31.11 -31.64 -16.67
CA THR A 21 -29.81 -31.37 -16.05
C THR A 21 -28.69 -31.44 -17.09
N VAL A 22 -28.22 -30.27 -17.55
CA VAL A 22 -27.02 -30.16 -18.40
C VAL A 22 -25.77 -30.30 -17.50
N PRO A 23 -24.79 -31.18 -17.83
CA PRO A 23 -23.56 -31.33 -17.06
C PRO A 23 -22.70 -30.05 -17.01
N LEU A 24 -21.97 -29.86 -15.92
CA LEU A 24 -21.18 -28.66 -15.61
C LEU A 24 -19.85 -28.57 -16.39
N TRP A 25 -19.88 -28.76 -17.71
CA TRP A 25 -18.70 -28.74 -18.60
C TRP A 25 -18.92 -27.98 -19.92
N SER A 26 -20.12 -27.46 -20.20
CA SER A 26 -20.50 -26.89 -21.50
C SER A 26 -20.13 -25.41 -21.73
N TRP A 27 -19.10 -24.88 -21.05
CA TRP A 27 -18.69 -23.46 -21.14
C TRP A 27 -17.16 -23.30 -21.21
N LEU A 28 -16.57 -23.89 -22.25
CA LEU A 28 -15.21 -23.60 -22.71
C LEU A 28 -15.25 -23.33 -24.23
N PRO A 29 -14.66 -22.23 -24.73
CA PRO A 29 -14.53 -22.01 -26.17
C PRO A 29 -13.55 -23.03 -26.75
N ALA A 30 -13.98 -23.79 -27.76
CA ALA A 30 -13.10 -24.73 -28.46
C ALA A 30 -12.36 -24.03 -29.60
N THR A 31 -11.03 -23.92 -29.47
CA THR A 31 -10.12 -23.61 -30.60
C THR A 31 -8.94 -24.57 -30.58
N ALA A 32 -8.98 -25.54 -31.50
CA ALA A 32 -7.89 -26.46 -31.77
C ALA A 32 -7.55 -26.42 -33.28
N HIS A 33 -6.44 -27.09 -33.66
CA HIS A 33 -5.78 -27.09 -34.97
C HIS A 33 -4.82 -25.90 -35.23
N PRO A 34 -3.73 -26.12 -35.99
CA PRO A 34 -2.79 -27.24 -35.82
C PRO A 34 -1.31 -26.77 -35.77
N TRP A 35 -0.41 -27.67 -35.35
CA TRP A 35 1.04 -27.41 -35.29
C TRP A 35 1.70 -27.32 -36.67
N PRO A 36 2.68 -26.42 -36.83
CA PRO A 36 3.78 -26.59 -37.78
C PRO A 36 5.18 -26.48 -37.10
N GLY A 37 6.09 -27.41 -37.43
CA GLY A 37 7.54 -27.20 -37.37
C GLY A 37 8.23 -27.12 -35.99
N SER A 38 9.08 -28.11 -35.68
CA SER A 38 10.05 -28.01 -34.58
C SER A 38 11.27 -27.13 -34.97
N PRO A 39 11.76 -26.25 -34.07
CA PRO A 39 13.13 -25.76 -34.12
C PRO A 39 14.09 -26.66 -33.32
N LEU A 40 15.26 -26.91 -33.88
CA LEU A 40 16.31 -27.80 -33.39
C LEU A 40 16.91 -27.38 -32.04
N ARG A 41 17.40 -28.34 -31.25
CA ARG A 41 18.39 -28.06 -30.18
C ARG A 41 19.70 -27.53 -30.79
N PRO A 42 20.33 -26.51 -30.20
CA PRO A 42 21.77 -26.30 -30.36
C PRO A 42 22.54 -27.44 -29.66
N GLN A 43 23.39 -28.15 -30.40
CA GLN A 43 24.53 -28.88 -29.83
C GLN A 43 25.71 -27.89 -29.71
N PRO A 44 26.61 -28.03 -28.72
CA PRO A 44 27.79 -27.18 -28.60
C PRO A 44 28.88 -27.59 -29.62
N SER A 45 29.62 -26.61 -30.13
CA SER A 45 30.78 -26.81 -31.00
C SER A 45 31.98 -25.96 -30.54
N PRO A 46 33.24 -26.37 -30.76
CA PRO A 46 34.29 -26.15 -29.78
C PRO A 46 35.42 -25.18 -30.18
N HIS A 47 36.22 -24.80 -29.17
CA HIS A 47 37.61 -24.34 -29.18
C HIS A 47 38.21 -23.61 -30.41
N CYS A 48 38.57 -22.34 -30.19
CA CYS A 48 39.77 -21.72 -30.80
C CYS A 48 40.59 -21.00 -29.71
N TRP A 49 41.91 -21.20 -29.71
CA TRP A 49 42.91 -20.51 -28.88
C TRP A 49 44.20 -20.33 -29.71
N PRO A 50 44.85 -19.15 -29.70
CA PRO A 50 46.26 -18.99 -30.05
C PRO A 50 47.16 -19.02 -28.79
N PRO A 51 48.49 -19.25 -28.92
CA PRO A 51 49.28 -19.84 -27.82
C PRO A 51 50.29 -18.92 -27.10
N ASN A 52 50.68 -19.37 -25.91
CA ASN A 52 51.97 -19.24 -25.21
C ASN A 52 52.71 -17.89 -25.14
N TYR A 53 52.95 -17.42 -23.91
CA TYR A 53 54.26 -16.91 -23.48
C TYR A 53 54.56 -17.29 -22.02
N SER A 54 55.84 -17.44 -21.67
CA SER A 54 56.31 -17.98 -20.38
C SER A 54 56.52 -16.89 -19.30
N PRO A 55 56.54 -17.24 -17.99
CA PRO A 55 56.45 -16.26 -16.90
C PRO A 55 57.79 -15.64 -16.48
N GLY A 56 57.75 -14.42 -15.93
CA GLY A 56 58.93 -13.81 -15.30
C GLY A 56 58.68 -12.47 -14.59
N SER A 57 58.89 -12.47 -13.27
CA SER A 57 59.26 -11.31 -12.42
C SER A 57 58.20 -10.21 -12.14
N PRO A 58 58.35 -9.42 -11.04
CA PRO A 58 57.19 -8.91 -10.29
C PRO A 58 56.86 -7.42 -10.49
N CYS A 59 55.61 -7.05 -10.19
CA CYS A 59 55.13 -5.67 -10.19
C CYS A 59 55.43 -4.93 -8.89
N SER A 60 56.06 -3.75 -8.98
CA SER A 60 56.10 -2.76 -7.90
C SER A 60 54.80 -1.92 -7.90
N PRO A 61 54.22 -1.59 -6.73
CA PRO A 61 53.00 -0.78 -6.65
C PRO A 61 53.28 0.73 -6.77
N SER A 62 52.58 1.41 -7.68
CA SER A 62 52.56 2.87 -7.77
C SER A 62 51.52 3.49 -6.82
N PRO A 63 51.73 4.71 -6.29
CA PRO A 63 50.80 5.35 -5.35
C PRO A 63 49.54 5.91 -6.03
N PRO A 64 48.43 6.09 -5.28
CA PRO A 64 47.17 6.64 -5.80
C PRO A 64 47.22 8.18 -6.00
N PRO A 65 46.35 8.74 -6.87
CA PRO A 65 46.34 10.17 -7.18
C PRO A 65 45.75 11.04 -6.06
N HIS A 66 46.24 12.29 -5.95
CA HIS A 66 45.79 13.26 -4.96
C HIS A 66 44.39 13.84 -5.24
N CYS A 67 43.56 13.95 -4.21
CA CYS A 67 42.45 14.91 -4.20
C CYS A 67 42.98 16.32 -3.88
N GLN A 68 42.59 17.32 -4.67
CA GLN A 68 42.84 18.74 -4.37
C GLN A 68 41.54 19.44 -3.95
N SER A 69 41.51 19.89 -2.69
CA SER A 69 40.50 20.82 -2.17
C SER A 69 40.78 22.25 -2.65
N TRP A 70 39.73 23.00 -2.99
CA TRP A 70 39.85 24.38 -3.49
C TRP A 70 39.56 25.43 -2.41
N LEU A 71 40.26 26.57 -2.54
CA LEU A 71 40.08 27.85 -1.82
C LEU A 71 40.49 27.86 -0.32
N PRO A 72 40.84 29.04 0.25
CA PRO A 72 40.76 30.41 -0.30
C PRO A 72 42.13 31.11 -0.50
N ALA A 73 42.09 32.28 -1.15
CA ALA A 73 43.17 33.26 -1.18
C ALA A 73 42.60 34.68 -0.96
N ALA A 74 43.40 35.60 -0.41
CA ALA A 74 42.99 36.96 -0.05
C ALA A 74 43.93 38.03 -0.66
N GLY A 75 43.49 39.29 -0.71
CA GLY A 75 44.28 40.43 -1.20
C GLY A 75 44.04 41.73 -0.40
N PRO A 76 44.99 42.68 -0.36
CA PRO A 76 44.96 43.88 0.52
C PRO A 76 44.95 45.24 -0.28
N PRO A 77 45.10 46.44 0.33
CA PRO A 77 44.32 47.01 1.46
C PRO A 77 44.00 48.53 1.37
N THR A 78 43.07 49.02 2.23
CA THR A 78 42.99 50.40 2.82
C THR A 78 42.73 51.63 1.90
N PRO A 79 42.36 52.85 2.41
CA PRO A 79 42.32 53.35 3.80
C PRO A 79 40.95 53.86 4.35
N GLY A 80 40.95 54.35 5.61
CA GLY A 80 39.78 54.86 6.38
C GLY A 80 39.54 56.38 6.28
N PRO A 81 39.13 57.13 7.36
CA PRO A 81 39.26 56.84 8.81
C PRO A 81 37.99 57.11 9.68
N GLY A 82 38.08 56.89 11.01
CA GLY A 82 37.15 57.48 12.01
C GLY A 82 36.97 56.72 13.34
N SER A 83 37.36 57.30 14.48
CA SER A 83 37.12 56.82 15.88
C SER A 83 37.29 58.00 16.87
N PRO A 84 36.76 58.00 18.11
CA PRO A 84 37.45 57.31 19.24
C PRO A 84 36.59 56.76 20.43
N CYS A 85 37.27 55.94 21.26
CA CYS A 85 37.20 55.65 22.72
C CYS A 85 36.43 56.63 23.66
N SER A 86 35.99 56.33 24.90
CA SER A 86 35.98 55.16 25.86
C SER A 86 35.17 55.60 27.14
N PRO A 87 35.15 54.97 28.36
CA PRO A 87 35.87 53.83 28.96
C PRO A 87 35.01 52.86 29.86
N SER A 88 35.60 52.30 30.93
CA SER A 88 35.04 51.54 32.08
C SER A 88 36.05 51.73 33.28
N PRO A 89 36.15 50.96 34.41
CA PRO A 89 35.34 49.85 34.98
C PRO A 89 34.94 49.99 36.51
N PRO A 90 35.38 49.15 37.50
CA PRO A 90 34.56 48.14 38.26
C PRO A 90 34.56 48.40 39.81
N PRO A 91 34.51 47.44 40.79
CA PRO A 91 34.18 45.99 40.80
C PRO A 91 33.27 45.48 41.95
N HIS A 92 32.93 44.18 41.97
CA HIS A 92 33.03 43.29 43.16
C HIS A 92 33.06 41.79 42.75
N ARG A 93 33.26 40.85 43.69
CA ARG A 93 33.86 39.53 43.43
C ARG A 93 33.43 38.45 44.45
N GLN A 94 33.07 37.22 44.02
CA GLN A 94 33.47 35.91 44.61
C GLN A 94 32.80 34.68 43.94
N SER A 95 33.39 33.50 44.15
CA SER A 95 33.05 32.16 43.60
C SER A 95 33.70 31.09 44.54
N PRO A 96 33.68 29.75 44.27
CA PRO A 96 32.93 28.94 43.30
C PRO A 96 32.27 27.66 43.91
N ALA A 97 31.58 26.87 43.07
CA ALA A 97 31.36 25.43 43.28
C ALA A 97 31.23 24.71 41.92
N THR A 98 31.57 23.42 41.83
CA THR A 98 31.84 22.74 40.55
C THR A 98 31.10 21.41 40.40
N CYS A 99 30.50 21.17 39.24
CA CYS A 99 30.32 19.84 38.63
C CYS A 99 29.99 20.00 37.14
N CYS A 100 30.52 19.11 36.28
CA CYS A 100 30.55 19.29 34.83
C CYS A 100 29.61 18.33 34.08
N TRP A 101 29.10 18.79 32.93
CA TRP A 101 28.62 17.94 31.84
C TRP A 101 29.50 18.19 30.59
N PRO A 102 29.80 17.17 29.76
CA PRO A 102 30.75 17.30 28.66
C PRO A 102 30.14 17.94 27.40
N PRO A 103 30.91 18.71 26.60
CA PRO A 103 30.48 19.25 25.31
C PRO A 103 30.70 18.27 24.14
N THR A 104 30.13 18.64 23.00
CA THR A 104 30.11 17.91 21.72
C THR A 104 31.50 17.62 21.15
N VAL A 105 31.68 16.45 20.53
CA VAL A 105 32.90 16.07 19.77
C VAL A 105 32.61 16.08 18.26
N ALA A 106 33.49 16.72 17.49
CA ALA A 106 33.52 16.68 16.03
C ALA A 106 34.47 15.56 15.52
N PRO A 107 34.30 15.03 14.30
CA PRO A 107 34.84 13.72 13.95
C PRO A 107 36.34 13.71 13.64
N THR A 108 37.04 12.69 14.15
CA THR A 108 38.36 12.26 13.66
C THR A 108 38.23 11.06 12.71
N PRO A 109 39.11 10.93 11.69
CA PRO A 109 39.00 9.88 10.68
C PRO A 109 39.46 8.53 11.23
N CYS A 110 38.59 7.51 11.14
CA CYS A 110 38.96 6.13 11.45
C CYS A 110 39.60 5.46 10.24
N CYS A 111 40.90 5.18 10.32
CA CYS A 111 41.59 4.35 9.33
C CYS A 111 41.05 2.92 9.35
N TRP A 112 40.88 2.31 8.18
CA TRP A 112 40.52 0.90 8.06
C TRP A 112 41.75 0.01 8.37
N PRO A 113 41.58 -1.13 9.07
CA PRO A 113 42.63 -2.15 9.14
C PRO A 113 42.81 -2.82 7.76
N PRO A 114 44.02 -3.30 7.43
CA PRO A 114 44.33 -3.87 6.11
C PRO A 114 43.67 -5.23 5.88
N THR A 115 43.46 -5.55 4.60
CA THR A 115 42.80 -6.76 4.11
C THR A 115 43.56 -8.04 4.45
N VAL A 116 42.87 -9.02 5.04
CA VAL A 116 43.39 -10.40 5.16
C VAL A 116 43.17 -11.13 3.83
N ALA A 117 44.22 -11.77 3.30
CA ALA A 117 44.16 -12.51 2.04
C ALA A 117 43.32 -13.81 2.19
N PRO A 118 42.63 -14.27 1.12
CA PRO A 118 41.80 -15.47 1.19
C PRO A 118 42.65 -16.73 1.33
N THR A 119 42.35 -17.54 2.36
CA THR A 119 42.82 -18.92 2.46
C THR A 119 41.92 -19.85 1.62
N PRO A 120 42.46 -20.89 0.96
CA PRO A 120 41.67 -21.77 0.11
C PRO A 120 40.79 -22.70 0.97
N CYS A 121 39.48 -22.69 0.71
CA CYS A 121 38.53 -23.58 1.37
C CYS A 121 38.65 -25.02 0.82
N CYS A 122 39.50 -25.84 1.44
CA CYS A 122 39.51 -27.28 1.21
C CYS A 122 38.16 -27.90 1.63
N TRP A 123 37.46 -28.52 0.68
CA TRP A 123 36.24 -29.27 0.98
C TRP A 123 36.59 -30.60 1.67
N PRO A 124 35.93 -30.99 2.77
CA PRO A 124 35.98 -32.37 3.24
C PRO A 124 35.22 -33.29 2.26
N PRO A 125 35.63 -34.56 2.10
CA PRO A 125 35.00 -35.48 1.15
C PRO A 125 33.57 -35.85 1.56
N THR A 126 32.72 -36.11 0.56
CA THR A 126 31.33 -36.53 0.73
C THR A 126 31.20 -37.92 1.34
N VAL A 127 30.62 -38.01 2.55
CA VAL A 127 30.22 -39.28 3.16
C VAL A 127 28.78 -39.60 2.76
N SER A 128 28.55 -40.81 2.25
CA SER A 128 27.23 -41.28 1.82
C SER A 128 26.37 -41.69 3.02
N PRO A 129 25.06 -41.37 3.06
CA PRO A 129 24.18 -41.80 4.15
C PRO A 129 23.84 -43.29 4.04
N THR A 130 24.15 -44.05 5.09
CA THR A 130 23.58 -45.39 5.33
C THR A 130 22.45 -45.29 6.38
N PRO A 131 21.40 -46.12 6.28
CA PRO A 131 20.25 -46.02 7.18
C PRO A 131 20.54 -46.61 8.57
N PRO A 132 20.10 -45.96 9.67
CA PRO A 132 20.22 -46.53 11.01
C PRO A 132 19.26 -47.70 11.23
N ALA A 133 19.70 -48.72 11.96
CA ALA A 133 18.89 -49.88 12.29
C ALA A 133 17.80 -49.58 13.33
N ALA A 134 16.73 -50.38 13.34
CA ALA A 134 15.63 -50.24 14.28
C ALA A 134 16.02 -50.71 15.69
N LEU A 135 15.87 -49.83 16.68
CA LEU A 135 15.98 -50.16 18.11
C LEU A 135 14.58 -50.30 18.72
N ALA A 136 14.18 -51.53 19.00
CA ALA A 136 12.93 -51.83 19.68
C ALA A 136 13.08 -51.62 21.20
N LEU A 137 12.37 -50.65 21.77
CA LEU A 137 12.28 -50.44 23.22
C LEU A 137 10.94 -50.95 23.74
N SER A 138 10.98 -52.04 24.51
CA SER A 138 9.82 -52.62 25.18
C SER A 138 9.37 -51.74 26.35
N VAL A 139 8.12 -51.28 26.33
CA VAL A 139 7.51 -50.54 27.45
C VAL A 139 6.85 -51.54 28.41
N ALA A 140 7.46 -51.73 29.58
CA ALA A 140 6.87 -52.54 30.65
C ALA A 140 5.73 -51.78 31.37
N ALA A 141 4.71 -52.51 31.82
CA ALA A 141 3.57 -51.93 32.52
C ALA A 141 3.85 -51.74 34.03
N GLY A 142 3.40 -50.61 34.59
CA GLY A 142 3.41 -50.27 36.01
C GLY A 142 2.10 -49.59 36.43
N PRO A 143 1.68 -49.66 37.70
CA PRO A 143 0.26 -49.69 38.04
C PRO A 143 -0.44 -48.34 38.20
N SER A 144 -1.77 -48.40 38.10
CA SER A 144 -2.72 -47.30 38.21
C SER A 144 -2.77 -46.65 39.60
N SER A 145 -3.12 -45.37 39.68
CA SER A 145 -4.31 -44.89 40.40
C SER A 145 -4.56 -43.38 40.23
N LEU A 146 -5.78 -42.94 40.59
CA LEU A 146 -6.20 -41.55 40.85
C LEU A 146 -6.10 -40.51 39.70
N LEU A 147 -7.04 -40.61 38.75
CA LEU A 147 -7.65 -39.42 38.12
C LEU A 147 -9.19 -39.52 38.21
N PRO A 148 -9.92 -38.43 38.54
CA PRO A 148 -11.37 -38.47 38.72
C PRO A 148 -12.13 -38.58 37.39
N ALA A 149 -13.30 -39.21 37.42
CA ALA A 149 -14.13 -39.47 36.24
C ALA A 149 -14.77 -38.18 35.66
N PRO A 150 -15.03 -38.12 34.33
CA PRO A 150 -15.70 -36.99 33.71
C PRO A 150 -17.20 -36.92 34.08
N PRO A 151 -17.82 -35.72 34.06
CA PRO A 151 -19.24 -35.55 34.34
C PRO A 151 -20.14 -36.17 33.24
N PRO A 152 -21.37 -36.59 33.58
CA PRO A 152 -22.24 -37.32 32.65
C PRO A 152 -22.74 -36.46 31.48
N ALA A 153 -22.83 -37.09 30.30
CA ALA A 153 -23.28 -36.45 29.07
C ALA A 153 -24.78 -36.10 29.11
N ALA A 154 -25.10 -34.84 29.44
CA ALA A 154 -26.47 -34.32 29.48
C ALA A 154 -27.07 -34.18 28.06
N ASN A 155 -27.67 -35.25 27.56
CA ASN A 155 -28.32 -35.29 26.25
C ASN A 155 -29.52 -34.33 26.18
N ARG A 156 -29.38 -33.20 25.47
CA ARG A 156 -30.50 -32.32 25.07
C ARG A 156 -30.28 -31.81 23.65
N GLY A 157 -31.04 -32.36 22.71
CA GLY A 157 -31.11 -31.85 21.34
C GLY A 157 -31.62 -30.41 21.29
N ARG A 158 -30.71 -29.45 21.12
CA ARG A 158 -31.04 -28.10 20.66
C ARG A 158 -30.71 -28.00 19.19
N SER A 159 -31.74 -27.86 18.37
CA SER A 159 -31.62 -27.43 16.98
C SER A 159 -30.66 -26.23 16.89
N MET A 160 -29.64 -26.32 16.03
CA MET A 160 -28.78 -25.17 15.72
C MET A 160 -29.59 -24.09 15.01
N ARG A 161 -30.25 -23.22 15.79
CA ARG A 161 -30.64 -21.90 15.30
C ARG A 161 -29.36 -21.19 14.92
N LEU A 162 -29.09 -21.12 13.61
CA LEU A 162 -27.99 -20.38 13.02
C LEU A 162 -27.95 -19.00 13.67
N LEU A 163 -26.88 -18.71 14.42
CA LEU A 163 -26.73 -17.45 15.13
C LEU A 163 -26.65 -16.32 14.10
N ARG A 164 -27.79 -15.67 13.84
CA ARG A 164 -27.87 -14.49 12.98
C ARG A 164 -26.92 -13.45 13.54
N LEU A 165 -25.80 -13.24 12.84
CA LEU A 165 -24.83 -12.19 13.13
C LEU A 165 -25.60 -10.89 13.41
N PRO A 166 -25.32 -10.19 14.53
CA PRO A 166 -26.11 -9.04 14.93
C PRO A 166 -26.07 -7.97 13.83
N ARG A 167 -27.24 -7.38 13.55
CA ARG A 167 -27.33 -6.20 12.65
C ARG A 167 -26.25 -5.19 13.06
N LYS A 168 -25.49 -4.66 12.08
CA LYS A 168 -24.40 -3.66 12.29
C LYS A 168 -24.89 -2.60 13.29
N LEU A 169 -24.44 -2.70 14.56
CA LEU A 169 -24.86 -1.77 15.61
C LEU A 169 -24.16 -0.44 15.34
N LEU A 170 -24.88 0.52 14.77
CA LEU A 170 -24.35 1.86 14.51
C LEU A 170 -24.15 2.60 15.84
N LEU A 171 -23.15 3.49 15.87
CA LEU A 171 -22.98 4.43 16.98
C LEU A 171 -24.21 5.34 17.06
N PRO A 172 -24.80 5.52 18.27
CA PRO A 172 -26.13 6.12 18.41
C PRO A 172 -26.21 7.60 18.00
N ILE A 173 -25.07 8.31 17.96
CA ILE A 173 -24.98 9.69 17.47
C ILE A 173 -23.77 9.84 16.55
N VAL A 174 -24.02 10.38 15.35
CA VAL A 174 -23.01 10.81 14.36
C VAL A 174 -22.81 12.34 14.38
N ALA A 175 -23.85 13.10 14.75
CA ALA A 175 -23.78 14.55 14.88
C ALA A 175 -22.66 14.99 15.85
N GLY A 176 -22.03 16.13 15.54
CA GLY A 176 -20.89 16.67 16.28
C GLY A 176 -19.54 15.99 16.01
N LYS A 177 -19.50 14.89 15.24
CA LYS A 177 -18.23 14.21 14.90
C LYS A 177 -17.59 14.81 13.65
N ALA A 178 -16.28 14.99 13.70
CA ALA A 178 -15.48 15.51 12.60
C ALA A 178 -14.61 14.44 11.93
N VAL A 179 -14.51 14.46 10.60
CA VAL A 179 -13.69 13.53 9.81
C VAL A 179 -12.86 14.29 8.77
N LEU A 180 -11.55 14.06 8.73
CA LEU A 180 -10.68 14.47 7.63
C LEU A 180 -10.59 13.37 6.57
N ILE A 181 -10.69 13.75 5.30
CA ILE A 181 -10.53 12.86 4.14
C ILE A 181 -9.46 13.48 3.23
N THR A 182 -8.45 12.70 2.82
CA THR A 182 -7.43 13.16 1.86
C THR A 182 -7.78 12.77 0.42
N GLY A 183 -7.46 13.62 -0.56
CA GLY A 183 -7.74 13.37 -1.99
C GLY A 183 -9.23 13.48 -2.33
N CYS A 184 -9.86 14.60 -1.96
CA CYS A 184 -11.28 14.89 -2.21
C CYS A 184 -11.56 15.48 -3.60
N ASP A 185 -10.56 15.55 -4.47
CA ASP A 185 -10.63 16.13 -5.81
C ASP A 185 -11.54 15.33 -6.76
N LYS A 186 -11.59 14.00 -6.61
CA LYS A 186 -12.42 13.08 -7.42
C LYS A 186 -12.63 11.72 -6.73
N GLY A 187 -13.44 10.86 -7.35
CA GLY A 187 -13.58 9.44 -6.98
C GLY A 187 -14.08 9.22 -5.55
N PHE A 188 -13.49 8.25 -4.85
CA PHE A 188 -13.93 7.82 -3.52
C PHE A 188 -13.92 8.96 -2.48
N GLY A 189 -12.84 9.73 -2.36
CA GLY A 189 -12.72 10.79 -1.36
C GLY A 189 -13.79 11.86 -1.52
N HIS A 190 -14.00 12.30 -2.76
CA HIS A 190 -15.02 13.26 -3.13
C HIS A 190 -16.45 12.77 -2.83
N ALA A 191 -16.78 11.55 -3.27
CA ALA A 191 -18.10 10.96 -3.04
C ALA A 191 -18.34 10.66 -1.55
N LEU A 192 -17.30 10.27 -0.82
CA LEU A 192 -17.34 10.05 0.63
C LEU A 192 -17.56 11.36 1.39
N ALA A 193 -16.94 12.47 0.98
CA ALA A 193 -17.15 13.77 1.61
C ALA A 193 -18.64 14.16 1.59
N LYS A 194 -19.27 14.09 0.41
CA LYS A 194 -20.72 14.26 0.26
C LYS A 194 -21.52 13.25 1.11
N GLN A 195 -21.14 11.97 1.10
CA GLN A 195 -21.85 10.92 1.84
C GLN A 195 -21.79 11.13 3.37
N LEU A 196 -20.63 11.49 3.93
CA LEU A 196 -20.47 11.72 5.38
C LEU A 196 -21.13 13.03 5.81
N HIS A 197 -21.09 14.08 4.99
CA HIS A 197 -21.83 15.31 5.23
C HIS A 197 -23.34 15.05 5.31
N SER A 198 -23.89 14.24 4.39
CA SER A 198 -25.31 13.82 4.42
C SER A 198 -25.70 13.01 5.67
N LYS A 199 -24.72 12.35 6.31
CA LYS A 199 -24.88 11.60 7.57
C LYS A 199 -24.73 12.46 8.83
N GLY A 200 -24.48 13.77 8.69
CA GLY A 200 -24.37 14.70 9.82
C GLY A 200 -22.96 14.87 10.39
N PHE A 201 -21.92 14.30 9.77
CA PHE A 201 -20.53 14.61 10.14
C PHE A 201 -20.17 16.06 9.76
N THR A 202 -19.22 16.65 10.48
CA THR A 202 -18.38 17.73 9.96
C THR A 202 -17.26 17.10 9.14
N VAL A 203 -17.15 17.49 7.87
CA VAL A 203 -16.18 16.93 6.93
C VAL A 203 -15.11 17.98 6.63
N PHE A 204 -13.86 17.61 6.89
CA PHE A 204 -12.70 18.29 6.36
C PHE A 204 -12.27 17.58 5.06
N ALA A 205 -12.40 18.27 3.94
CA ALA A 205 -12.12 17.72 2.61
C ALA A 205 -10.78 18.25 2.11
N GLY A 206 -9.72 17.45 2.27
CA GLY A 206 -8.40 17.76 1.76
C GLY A 206 -8.30 17.47 0.27
N CYS A 207 -8.16 18.51 -0.54
CA CYS A 207 -7.97 18.45 -1.99
C CYS A 207 -6.51 18.77 -2.36
N LEU A 208 -5.97 18.10 -3.37
CA LEU A 208 -4.66 18.44 -3.95
C LEU A 208 -4.71 19.75 -4.74
N LEU A 209 -5.87 20.08 -5.33
CA LEU A 209 -6.11 21.31 -6.07
C LEU A 209 -7.31 22.07 -5.49
N THR A 210 -7.12 23.34 -5.15
CA THR A 210 -8.17 24.27 -4.70
C THR A 210 -8.36 25.46 -5.65
N GLY A 211 -9.47 26.19 -5.52
CA GLY A 211 -9.74 27.40 -6.30
C GLY A 211 -9.91 27.13 -7.81
N LYS A 212 -9.31 27.98 -8.66
CA LYS A 212 -9.56 27.98 -10.12
C LYS A 212 -9.32 26.64 -10.82
N ASN A 213 -8.39 25.83 -10.33
CA ASN A 213 -8.03 24.54 -10.95
C ASN A 213 -8.58 23.32 -10.18
N GLY A 214 -9.26 23.56 -9.05
CA GLY A 214 -9.77 22.51 -8.17
C GLY A 214 -11.26 22.25 -8.35
N ASP A 215 -11.67 21.63 -9.45
CA ASP A 215 -13.10 21.46 -9.78
C ASP A 215 -13.90 20.73 -8.69
N GLY A 216 -13.37 19.61 -8.19
CA GLY A 216 -13.97 18.88 -7.07
C GLY A 216 -13.92 19.64 -5.73
N ALA A 217 -12.93 20.52 -5.53
CA ALA A 217 -12.89 21.42 -4.37
C ALA A 217 -14.02 22.46 -4.45
N ARG A 218 -14.17 23.14 -5.60
CA ARG A 218 -15.24 24.13 -5.83
C ARG A 218 -16.64 23.52 -5.74
N GLU A 219 -16.82 22.27 -6.14
CA GLU A 219 -18.12 21.60 -6.01
C GLU A 219 -18.47 21.30 -4.53
N LEU A 220 -17.47 20.94 -3.71
CA LEU A 220 -17.65 20.73 -2.26
C LEU A 220 -17.84 22.07 -1.51
N GLU A 221 -17.11 23.13 -1.89
CA GLU A 221 -17.34 24.51 -1.43
C GLU A 221 -18.75 25.00 -1.81
N GLY A 222 -19.20 24.65 -3.01
CA GLY A 222 -20.53 24.94 -3.55
C GLY A 222 -21.70 24.35 -2.74
N MET A 223 -21.44 23.41 -1.83
CA MET A 223 -22.44 22.92 -0.87
C MET A 223 -22.82 23.95 0.21
N LYS A 224 -22.06 25.05 0.37
CA LYS A 224 -22.35 26.22 1.23
C LYS A 224 -22.86 25.83 2.64
N SER A 225 -22.09 24.99 3.33
CA SER A 225 -22.48 24.44 4.64
C SER A 225 -21.28 24.42 5.57
N ASP A 226 -21.43 24.91 6.81
CA ASP A 226 -20.34 25.02 7.80
C ASP A 226 -19.74 23.66 8.20
N ARG A 227 -20.48 22.58 7.93
CA ARG A 227 -20.04 21.18 8.09
C ARG A 227 -19.27 20.63 6.89
N MET A 228 -19.06 21.39 5.82
CA MET A 228 -18.19 21.04 4.69
C MET A 228 -17.05 22.06 4.60
N LYS A 229 -15.88 21.67 5.10
CA LYS A 229 -14.70 22.54 5.19
C LYS A 229 -13.63 22.01 4.24
N VAL A 230 -13.53 22.60 3.06
CA VAL A 230 -12.52 22.25 2.05
C VAL A 230 -11.20 22.91 2.42
N LEU A 231 -10.08 22.20 2.19
CA LEU A 231 -8.73 22.70 2.42
C LEU A 231 -7.75 22.16 1.38
N GLN A 232 -6.71 22.94 1.09
CA GLN A 232 -5.55 22.53 0.30
C GLN A 232 -4.70 21.54 1.12
N LEU A 233 -4.39 20.37 0.55
CA LEU A 233 -3.61 19.32 1.21
C LEU A 233 -2.90 18.39 0.21
N ASN A 234 -1.70 18.75 -0.20
CA ASN A 234 -0.75 17.81 -0.78
C ASN A 234 -0.14 16.92 0.31
N VAL A 235 -0.43 15.61 0.26
CA VAL A 235 0.09 14.62 1.24
C VAL A 235 1.60 14.38 1.15
N CYS A 236 2.28 14.90 0.12
CA CYS A 236 3.74 14.85 -0.02
C CYS A 236 4.45 16.00 0.71
N SER A 237 3.70 17.06 1.07
CA SER A 237 4.23 18.33 1.58
C SER A 237 4.03 18.42 3.09
N ASP A 238 5.09 18.24 3.88
CA ASP A 238 5.03 18.34 5.35
C ASP A 238 4.42 19.69 5.80
N LYS A 239 4.76 20.78 5.10
CA LYS A 239 4.18 22.12 5.31
C LYS A 239 2.66 22.15 5.13
N GLU A 240 2.12 21.55 4.07
CA GLU A 240 0.66 21.52 3.86
C GLU A 240 -0.04 20.58 4.85
N VAL A 241 0.62 19.50 5.28
CA VAL A 241 0.12 18.61 6.33
C VAL A 241 0.02 19.34 7.68
N ASP A 242 1.05 20.12 8.07
CA ASP A 242 1.02 20.93 9.29
C ASP A 242 -0.02 22.06 9.21
N GLN A 243 -0.12 22.75 8.06
CA GLN A 243 -1.16 23.74 7.81
C GLN A 243 -2.57 23.14 7.90
N ALA A 244 -2.77 21.92 7.39
CA ALA A 244 -4.01 21.18 7.54
C ALA A 244 -4.30 20.82 9.01
N VAL A 245 -3.30 20.46 9.81
CA VAL A 245 -3.48 20.19 11.26
C VAL A 245 -3.97 21.44 11.98
N GLU A 246 -3.34 22.61 11.77
CA GLU A 246 -3.78 23.85 12.41
C GLU A 246 -5.15 24.33 11.90
N PHE A 247 -5.43 24.19 10.59
CA PHE A 247 -6.75 24.48 10.04
C PHE A 247 -7.85 23.62 10.67
N VAL A 248 -7.63 22.29 10.78
CA VAL A 248 -8.58 21.38 11.42
C VAL A 248 -8.76 21.73 12.90
N LYS A 249 -7.67 21.90 13.67
CA LYS A 249 -7.74 22.30 15.09
C LYS A 249 -8.61 23.54 15.30
N SER A 250 -8.38 24.58 14.49
CA SER A 250 -9.06 25.89 14.59
C SER A 250 -10.52 25.86 14.14
N ASN A 251 -10.97 24.74 13.53
CA ASN A 251 -12.31 24.58 12.97
C ASN A 251 -13.10 23.40 13.59
N LEU A 252 -12.53 22.69 14.57
CA LEU A 252 -13.28 21.76 15.40
C LEU A 252 -14.19 22.54 16.34
N MET A 253 -15.45 22.09 16.50
CA MET A 253 -16.39 22.70 17.46
C MET A 253 -15.92 22.51 18.92
N GLU A 254 -15.20 21.42 19.16
CA GLU A 254 -14.73 20.98 20.48
C GLU A 254 -13.29 20.43 20.32
N PRO A 255 -12.27 21.30 20.15
CA PRO A 255 -10.90 20.90 19.78
C PRO A 255 -10.23 19.97 20.79
N GLU A 256 -10.60 20.07 22.06
CA GLU A 256 -10.14 19.21 23.16
C GLU A 256 -10.67 17.76 23.05
N LYS A 257 -11.87 17.57 22.49
CA LYS A 257 -12.37 16.23 22.09
C LYS A 257 -11.66 15.70 20.85
N GLY A 258 -11.05 16.55 20.04
CA GLY A 258 -10.21 16.17 18.91
C GLY A 258 -10.99 15.70 17.66
N LEU A 259 -10.30 14.97 16.78
CA LEU A 259 -10.82 14.57 15.48
C LEU A 259 -11.35 13.12 15.54
N TRP A 260 -12.61 12.88 15.15
CA TRP A 260 -13.18 11.52 15.23
C TRP A 260 -12.61 10.56 14.16
N GLY A 261 -12.35 11.05 12.95
CA GLY A 261 -11.89 10.21 11.85
C GLY A 261 -10.80 10.85 10.99
N LEU A 262 -9.83 10.04 10.56
CA LEU A 262 -8.96 10.30 9.42
C LEU A 262 -9.22 9.22 8.37
N VAL A 263 -9.41 9.62 7.11
CA VAL A 263 -9.50 8.73 5.95
C VAL A 263 -8.35 9.06 4.99
N ASN A 264 -7.31 8.23 5.02
CA ASN A 264 -6.19 8.33 4.08
C ASN A 264 -6.61 7.68 2.77
N ASN A 265 -7.16 8.50 1.87
CA ASN A 265 -7.69 8.11 0.57
C ASN A 265 -6.84 8.62 -0.60
N ALA A 266 -6.07 9.70 -0.42
CA ALA A 266 -5.16 10.23 -1.44
C ALA A 266 -4.23 9.12 -1.97
N GLY A 267 -4.09 9.06 -3.30
CA GLY A 267 -3.24 8.07 -3.92
C GLY A 267 -3.24 8.12 -5.44
N VAL A 268 -2.14 7.68 -6.02
CA VAL A 268 -1.94 7.52 -7.47
C VAL A 268 -1.85 6.04 -7.83
N ALA A 269 -2.22 5.72 -9.06
CA ALA A 269 -2.01 4.42 -9.65
C ALA A 269 -0.99 4.53 -10.79
N SER A 270 -0.12 3.52 -10.88
CA SER A 270 0.86 3.37 -11.96
C SER A 270 0.83 1.91 -12.45
N PHE A 271 1.45 1.71 -13.60
CA PHE A 271 1.63 0.43 -14.28
C PHE A 271 2.98 0.43 -14.99
N GLY A 272 3.39 -0.75 -15.46
CA GLY A 272 4.66 -1.00 -16.09
C GLY A 272 5.25 -2.28 -15.54
N GLU A 273 5.89 -3.08 -16.40
CA GLU A 273 6.73 -4.19 -15.96
C GLU A 273 8.01 -3.63 -15.32
N VAL A 274 8.74 -4.48 -14.59
CA VAL A 274 9.80 -4.02 -13.68
C VAL A 274 10.89 -3.24 -14.41
N GLU A 275 11.32 -3.70 -15.59
CA GLU A 275 12.41 -3.09 -16.36
C GLU A 275 12.00 -1.81 -17.11
N PHE A 276 10.72 -1.67 -17.49
CA PHE A 276 10.19 -0.44 -18.06
C PHE A 276 9.94 0.64 -16.99
N THR A 277 9.76 0.25 -15.72
CA THR A 277 9.35 1.16 -14.63
C THR A 277 10.56 1.78 -13.95
N SER A 278 10.82 3.06 -14.22
CA SER A 278 11.95 3.79 -13.59
C SER A 278 11.85 3.85 -12.07
N MET A 279 13.00 3.82 -11.38
CA MET A 279 13.07 3.94 -9.92
C MET A 279 12.43 5.24 -9.39
N ASP A 280 12.41 6.31 -10.19
CA ASP A 280 11.73 7.55 -9.80
C ASP A 280 10.21 7.40 -9.82
N LYS A 281 9.64 6.59 -10.72
CA LYS A 281 8.20 6.25 -10.70
C LYS A 281 7.86 5.39 -9.48
N TYR A 282 8.75 4.51 -9.02
CA TYR A 282 8.58 3.81 -7.73
C TYR A 282 8.56 4.81 -6.55
N LYS A 283 9.49 5.78 -6.51
CA LYS A 283 9.55 6.82 -5.45
C LYS A 283 8.31 7.69 -5.45
N GLU A 284 7.88 8.19 -6.61
CA GLU A 284 6.67 9.02 -6.82
C GLU A 284 5.42 8.31 -6.29
N VAL A 285 5.19 7.07 -6.71
CA VAL A 285 4.03 6.27 -6.29
C VAL A 285 4.09 5.96 -4.79
N ALA A 286 5.29 5.73 -4.24
CA ALA A 286 5.49 5.49 -2.82
C ALA A 286 5.29 6.76 -1.95
N ASP A 287 5.78 7.94 -2.37
CA ASP A 287 5.63 9.16 -1.56
C ASP A 287 4.18 9.63 -1.47
N VAL A 288 3.37 9.50 -2.52
CA VAL A 288 1.93 9.76 -2.39
C VAL A 288 1.24 8.66 -1.57
N ASN A 289 1.36 7.40 -1.99
CA ASN A 289 0.52 6.31 -1.44
C ASN A 289 0.93 5.87 -0.04
N LEU A 290 2.24 5.75 0.21
CA LEU A 290 2.81 5.20 1.44
C LEU A 290 3.28 6.32 2.37
N TRP A 291 4.26 7.13 1.96
CA TRP A 291 4.84 8.13 2.85
C TRP A 291 3.85 9.24 3.18
N GLY A 292 3.00 9.67 2.24
CA GLY A 292 1.89 10.60 2.50
C GLY A 292 0.86 10.04 3.48
N THR A 293 0.49 8.76 3.35
CA THR A 293 -0.35 8.07 4.35
C THR A 293 0.32 8.08 5.73
N VAL A 294 1.61 7.79 5.83
CA VAL A 294 2.37 7.80 7.09
C VAL A 294 2.47 9.22 7.68
N ARG A 295 2.82 10.21 6.85
CA ARG A 295 3.00 11.63 7.18
C ARG A 295 1.73 12.25 7.76
N VAL A 296 0.62 12.18 7.01
CA VAL A 296 -0.70 12.65 7.48
C VAL A 296 -1.13 11.90 8.73
N THR A 297 -0.98 10.57 8.77
CA THR A 297 -1.38 9.80 9.96
C THR A 297 -0.62 10.22 11.20
N LYS A 298 0.71 10.38 11.13
CA LYS A 298 1.54 10.83 12.26
C LYS A 298 1.13 12.23 12.75
N ALA A 299 0.92 13.17 11.84
CA ALA A 299 0.55 14.55 12.18
C ALA A 299 -0.83 14.64 12.85
N PHE A 300 -1.82 13.86 12.39
CA PHE A 300 -3.18 13.87 12.94
C PHE A 300 -3.40 12.92 14.13
N LEU A 301 -2.51 11.95 14.39
CA LEU A 301 -2.65 10.97 15.47
C LEU A 301 -2.92 11.59 16.86
N PRO A 302 -2.33 12.73 17.27
CA PRO A 302 -2.64 13.40 18.54
C PRO A 302 -4.08 13.94 18.66
N LEU A 303 -4.76 14.18 17.54
CA LEU A 303 -6.19 14.57 17.52
C LEU A 303 -7.09 13.35 17.51
N ILE A 304 -6.76 12.33 16.70
CA ILE A 304 -7.48 11.04 16.66
C ILE A 304 -7.43 10.34 18.04
N ARG A 305 -6.28 10.40 18.72
CA ARG A 305 -6.07 9.83 20.06
C ARG A 305 -6.93 10.48 21.14
N ARG A 306 -7.16 11.81 21.08
CA ARG A 306 -8.06 12.51 22.01
C ARG A 306 -9.51 12.04 21.85
N ALA A 307 -9.98 11.89 20.61
CA ALA A 307 -11.34 11.45 20.32
C ALA A 307 -11.61 9.96 20.60
N LYS A 308 -10.58 9.16 20.90
CA LYS A 308 -10.60 7.68 20.78
C LYS A 308 -11.17 7.28 19.40
N GLY A 309 -10.69 8.00 18.39
CA GLY A 309 -11.23 8.05 17.04
C GLY A 309 -10.75 6.91 16.16
N ARG A 310 -10.75 7.15 14.85
CA ARG A 310 -10.50 6.14 13.83
C ARG A 310 -9.56 6.61 12.73
N VAL A 311 -8.68 5.72 12.28
CA VAL A 311 -7.93 5.91 11.03
C VAL A 311 -8.40 4.84 10.05
N VAL A 312 -8.80 5.26 8.85
CA VAL A 312 -9.21 4.39 7.74
C VAL A 312 -8.22 4.59 6.60
N ASN A 313 -7.43 3.56 6.31
CA ASN A 313 -6.42 3.59 5.24
C ASN A 313 -6.95 2.88 4.00
N ILE A 314 -6.98 3.58 2.86
CA ILE A 314 -7.41 3.00 1.58
C ILE A 314 -6.21 2.34 0.90
N SER A 315 -6.10 1.01 1.06
CA SER A 315 -5.15 0.17 0.34
C SER A 315 -5.78 -0.36 -0.95
N SER A 316 -5.58 -1.63 -1.27
CA SER A 316 -6.19 -2.36 -2.39
C SER A 316 -6.07 -3.85 -2.11
N MET A 317 -6.79 -4.70 -2.86
CA MET A 317 -6.41 -6.12 -3.00
C MET A 317 -4.92 -6.29 -3.39
N LEU A 318 -4.35 -5.32 -4.13
CA LEU A 318 -2.92 -5.26 -4.49
C LEU A 318 -1.99 -4.83 -3.32
N GLY A 319 -2.52 -4.70 -2.11
CA GLY A 319 -1.74 -4.68 -0.86
C GLY A 319 -1.64 -6.05 -0.18
N ARG A 320 -2.15 -7.11 -0.81
CA ARG A 320 -2.16 -8.50 -0.31
C ARG A 320 -1.83 -9.55 -1.36
N MET A 321 -2.08 -9.30 -2.63
CA MET A 321 -1.61 -10.11 -3.76
C MET A 321 -0.80 -9.25 -4.74
N ALA A 322 0.21 -9.82 -5.38
CA ALA A 322 0.91 -9.16 -6.48
C ALA A 322 0.13 -9.30 -7.80
N SER A 323 0.55 -8.54 -8.82
CA SER A 323 0.13 -8.70 -10.20
C SER A 323 1.27 -8.26 -11.12
N PRO A 324 1.48 -8.94 -12.28
CA PRO A 324 2.33 -8.43 -13.34
C PRO A 324 1.98 -6.99 -13.73
N SER A 325 2.99 -6.28 -14.23
CA SER A 325 2.89 -4.90 -14.73
C SER A 325 2.38 -3.86 -13.72
N ARG A 326 2.41 -4.14 -12.40
CA ARG A 326 1.88 -3.26 -11.33
C ARG A 326 2.80 -3.15 -10.09
N SER A 327 4.08 -3.50 -10.21
CA SER A 327 5.04 -3.62 -9.09
C SER A 327 5.11 -2.37 -8.21
N SER A 328 5.31 -1.18 -8.79
CA SER A 328 5.39 0.10 -8.07
C SER A 328 4.15 0.38 -7.21
N TYR A 329 2.96 0.13 -7.77
CA TYR A 329 1.71 0.25 -7.04
C TYR A 329 1.58 -0.79 -5.92
N CYS A 330 1.91 -2.06 -6.20
CA CYS A 330 1.85 -3.14 -5.21
C CYS A 330 2.75 -2.85 -4.00
N VAL A 331 4.03 -2.52 -4.23
CA VAL A 331 4.98 -2.14 -3.16
C VAL A 331 4.39 -1.05 -2.26
N SER A 332 3.81 0.00 -2.84
CA SER A 332 3.19 1.07 -2.07
C SER A 332 1.98 0.62 -1.22
N LYS A 333 1.14 -0.29 -1.73
CA LYS A 333 -0.07 -0.75 -1.04
C LYS A 333 0.18 -1.88 -0.03
N PHE A 334 1.18 -2.74 -0.26
CA PHE A 334 1.70 -3.66 0.75
C PHE A 334 2.33 -2.88 1.92
N GLY A 335 3.10 -1.82 1.64
CA GLY A 335 3.62 -0.92 2.66
C GLY A 335 2.53 -0.29 3.52
N VAL A 336 1.44 0.20 2.91
CA VAL A 336 0.28 0.74 3.64
C VAL A 336 -0.41 -0.32 4.50
N ALA A 337 -0.51 -1.57 4.04
CA ALA A 337 -1.06 -2.67 4.83
C ALA A 337 -0.19 -2.97 6.07
N ALA A 338 1.13 -3.11 5.89
CA ALA A 338 2.07 -3.35 6.99
C ALA A 338 2.09 -2.20 8.01
N PHE A 339 2.15 -0.95 7.56
CA PHE A 339 2.04 0.24 8.42
C PHE A 339 0.76 0.24 9.24
N SER A 340 -0.37 -0.13 8.62
CA SER A 340 -1.67 -0.18 9.30
C SER A 340 -1.73 -1.28 10.37
N ASP A 341 -1.10 -2.42 10.15
CA ASP A 341 -1.03 -3.52 11.11
C ASP A 341 -0.16 -3.21 12.34
N CYS A 342 0.96 -2.50 12.16
CA CYS A 342 1.78 -2.01 13.27
C CYS A 342 1.02 -0.95 14.08
N LEU A 343 0.53 0.09 13.40
CA LEU A 343 -0.22 1.18 14.02
C LEU A 343 -1.46 0.68 14.79
N ARG A 344 -2.16 -0.34 14.28
CA ARG A 344 -3.29 -0.99 14.95
C ARG A 344 -2.93 -1.56 16.32
N GLN A 345 -1.73 -2.11 16.46
CA GLN A 345 -1.26 -2.70 17.73
C GLN A 345 -0.83 -1.60 18.70
N GLU A 346 -0.05 -0.63 18.24
CA GLU A 346 0.37 0.55 19.02
C GLU A 346 -0.82 1.36 19.55
N MET A 347 -1.86 1.53 18.72
CA MET A 347 -3.03 2.36 19.02
C MET A 347 -4.10 1.68 19.86
N TYR A 348 -4.03 0.35 20.04
CA TYR A 348 -4.99 -0.41 20.83
C TYR A 348 -5.14 0.12 22.26
N ARG A 349 -4.01 0.40 22.95
CA ARG A 349 -3.99 0.95 24.32
C ARG A 349 -4.62 2.34 24.46
N TRP A 350 -4.85 3.05 23.35
CA TRP A 350 -5.45 4.37 23.30
C TRP A 350 -6.93 4.34 22.91
N GLY A 351 -7.50 3.16 22.62
CA GLY A 351 -8.88 3.01 22.17
C GLY A 351 -9.14 3.49 20.73
N VAL A 352 -8.08 3.82 19.99
CA VAL A 352 -8.18 4.27 18.59
C VAL A 352 -8.30 3.05 17.67
N SER A 353 -9.29 3.05 16.79
CA SER A 353 -9.49 1.97 15.81
C SER A 353 -8.72 2.26 14.52
N ILE A 354 -7.85 1.35 14.09
CA ILE A 354 -7.19 1.40 12.78
C ILE A 354 -7.87 0.37 11.87
N ILE A 355 -8.34 0.83 10.72
CA ILE A 355 -9.07 0.04 9.73
C ILE A 355 -8.37 0.14 8.38
N LEU A 356 -8.16 -1.01 7.73
CA LEU A 356 -7.72 -1.10 6.35
C LEU A 356 -8.94 -1.35 5.43
N VAL A 357 -9.05 -0.62 4.33
CA VAL A 357 -10.03 -0.91 3.28
C VAL A 357 -9.25 -1.34 2.04
N GLU A 358 -9.62 -2.47 1.45
CA GLU A 358 -8.87 -3.15 0.39
C GLU A 358 -9.76 -3.36 -0.85
N PRO A 359 -10.05 -2.31 -1.66
CA PRO A 359 -10.90 -2.44 -2.84
C PRO A 359 -10.26 -3.25 -3.98
N SER A 360 -11.11 -3.82 -4.81
CA SER A 360 -10.73 -4.40 -6.11
C SER A 360 -10.66 -3.36 -7.24
N ASN A 361 -10.97 -3.73 -8.48
CA ASN A 361 -10.92 -2.82 -9.62
C ASN A 361 -12.12 -1.87 -9.66
N PHE A 362 -11.94 -0.63 -9.18
CA PHE A 362 -12.88 0.49 -9.33
C PHE A 362 -12.28 1.63 -10.19
N ILE A 363 -11.36 1.31 -11.10
CA ILE A 363 -10.65 2.33 -11.90
C ILE A 363 -11.66 3.15 -12.73
N ALA A 364 -12.62 2.47 -13.36
CA ALA A 364 -13.68 3.09 -14.16
C ALA A 364 -14.60 4.04 -13.37
N ALA A 365 -14.79 3.85 -12.06
CA ALA A 365 -15.57 4.74 -11.21
C ALA A 365 -14.77 5.93 -10.65
N THR A 366 -13.48 5.73 -10.41
CA THR A 366 -12.63 6.69 -9.69
C THR A 366 -11.85 7.63 -10.62
N GLY A 367 -11.62 7.24 -11.87
CA GLY A 367 -10.76 7.99 -12.79
C GLY A 367 -9.31 8.11 -12.30
N ILE A 368 -8.85 7.16 -11.47
CA ILE A 368 -7.47 7.13 -10.96
C ILE A 368 -6.44 6.80 -12.06
N LEU A 369 -6.89 6.08 -13.10
CA LEU A 369 -6.26 6.02 -14.42
C LEU A 369 -7.34 6.35 -15.46
N THR A 370 -6.99 7.15 -16.46
CA THR A 370 -7.83 7.41 -17.64
C THR A 370 -7.17 6.78 -18.86
N ARG A 371 -7.83 6.75 -20.02
CA ARG A 371 -7.23 6.15 -21.24
C ARG A 371 -6.05 6.99 -21.74
N GLU A 372 -6.16 8.30 -21.55
CA GLU A 372 -5.20 9.34 -21.92
C GLU A 372 -3.98 9.28 -20.98
N SER A 373 -4.20 9.19 -19.66
CA SER A 373 -3.09 9.04 -18.70
C SER A 373 -2.39 7.68 -18.80
N VAL A 374 -3.07 6.65 -19.30
CA VAL A 374 -2.45 5.36 -19.64
C VAL A 374 -1.67 5.41 -20.95
N GLN A 375 -2.14 6.14 -21.96
CA GLN A 375 -1.39 6.32 -23.21
C GLN A 375 -0.09 7.10 -22.96
N ALA A 376 -0.17 8.26 -22.29
CA ALA A 376 0.98 9.10 -21.99
C ALA A 376 2.04 8.39 -21.13
N GLN A 377 1.63 7.67 -20.08
CA GLN A 377 2.56 6.85 -19.29
C GLN A 377 3.21 5.74 -20.13
N ALA A 378 2.49 5.11 -21.06
CA ALA A 378 3.07 4.06 -21.90
C ALA A 378 4.09 4.61 -22.92
N GLU A 379 3.88 5.83 -23.40
CA GLU A 379 4.86 6.54 -24.24
C GLU A 379 6.10 6.95 -23.43
N GLU A 380 5.93 7.39 -22.16
CA GLU A 380 7.04 7.64 -21.24
C GLU A 380 7.83 6.36 -20.94
N LEU A 381 7.16 5.28 -20.53
CA LEU A 381 7.77 3.99 -20.19
C LEU A 381 8.56 3.40 -21.37
N TRP A 382 8.02 3.47 -22.60
CA TRP A 382 8.74 2.98 -23.76
C TRP A 382 9.93 3.87 -24.14
N SER A 383 9.76 5.19 -24.16
CA SER A 383 10.83 6.11 -24.58
C SER A 383 11.99 6.19 -23.58
N ARG A 384 11.73 5.90 -22.30
CA ARG A 384 12.75 5.86 -21.23
C ARG A 384 13.37 4.48 -21.00
N ALA A 385 12.85 3.42 -21.61
CA ALA A 385 13.44 2.08 -21.55
C ALA A 385 14.80 2.04 -22.28
N SER A 386 15.75 1.23 -21.79
CA SER A 386 17.04 1.06 -22.45
C SER A 386 16.86 0.42 -23.84
N LYS A 387 17.86 0.58 -24.73
CA LYS A 387 17.83 -0.07 -26.05
C LYS A 387 17.68 -1.58 -25.92
N THR A 388 18.44 -2.20 -25.03
CA THR A 388 18.36 -3.62 -24.68
C THR A 388 16.93 -4.03 -24.30
N VAL A 389 16.26 -3.32 -23.39
CA VAL A 389 14.86 -3.62 -23.01
C VAL A 389 13.88 -3.40 -24.19
N GLN A 390 14.11 -2.41 -25.05
CA GLN A 390 13.30 -2.19 -26.25
C GLN A 390 13.51 -3.28 -27.33
N GLU A 391 14.72 -3.84 -27.42
CA GLU A 391 15.14 -4.86 -28.37
C GLU A 391 14.71 -6.27 -27.91
N ASP A 392 14.95 -6.62 -26.64
CA ASP A 392 14.63 -7.93 -26.05
C ASP A 392 13.12 -8.21 -25.96
N TYR A 393 12.34 -7.22 -25.49
CA TYR A 393 10.88 -7.36 -25.39
C TYR A 393 10.18 -7.04 -26.72
N GLY A 394 10.69 -6.07 -27.49
CA GLY A 394 10.12 -5.64 -28.75
C GLY A 394 8.84 -4.81 -28.64
N LYS A 395 8.64 -3.91 -29.60
CA LYS A 395 7.44 -3.03 -29.64
C LYS A 395 6.10 -3.79 -29.68
N PRO A 396 5.94 -4.92 -30.41
CA PRO A 396 4.68 -5.65 -30.47
C PRO A 396 4.21 -6.18 -29.11
N TYR A 397 5.14 -6.74 -28.30
CA TYR A 397 4.84 -7.22 -26.95
C TYR A 397 4.34 -6.09 -26.05
N PHE A 398 5.08 -4.98 -26.02
CA PHE A 398 4.69 -3.81 -25.22
C PHE A 398 3.32 -3.24 -25.64
N THR A 399 3.04 -3.20 -26.94
CA THR A 399 1.73 -2.77 -27.47
C THR A 399 0.60 -3.75 -27.09
N HIS A 400 0.88 -5.06 -27.04
CA HIS A 400 -0.05 -6.06 -26.54
C HIS A 400 -0.34 -5.87 -25.04
N GLN A 401 0.69 -5.73 -24.20
CA GLN A 401 0.52 -5.49 -22.76
C GLN A 401 -0.25 -4.19 -22.46
N LEU A 402 0.02 -3.11 -23.21
CA LEU A 402 -0.75 -1.86 -23.14
C LEU A 402 -2.23 -2.07 -23.51
N THR A 403 -2.52 -2.97 -24.45
CA THR A 403 -3.89 -3.29 -24.88
C THR A 403 -4.65 -4.08 -23.81
N LEU A 404 -4.00 -5.08 -23.19
CA LEU A 404 -4.53 -5.80 -22.03
C LEU A 404 -4.84 -4.84 -20.87
N LEU A 405 -3.93 -3.92 -20.56
CA LEU A 405 -4.13 -2.90 -19.52
C LEU A 405 -5.30 -1.96 -19.84
N LYS A 406 -5.42 -1.49 -21.08
CA LYS A 406 -6.56 -0.64 -21.50
C LYS A 406 -7.88 -1.38 -21.35
N SER A 407 -7.94 -2.67 -21.68
CA SER A 407 -9.10 -3.52 -21.41
C SER A 407 -9.38 -3.60 -19.90
N PHE A 408 -8.35 -3.85 -19.08
CA PHE A 408 -8.45 -3.91 -17.63
C PHE A 408 -9.03 -2.64 -16.99
N VAL A 409 -8.58 -1.47 -17.43
CA VAL A 409 -9.09 -0.16 -16.97
C VAL A 409 -10.59 -0.01 -17.24
N ASN A 410 -11.07 -0.44 -18.42
CA ASN A 410 -12.49 -0.41 -18.77
C ASN A 410 -13.33 -1.43 -17.99
N SER A 411 -12.74 -2.55 -17.55
CA SER A 411 -13.43 -3.63 -16.81
C SER A 411 -13.78 -3.30 -15.34
N GLY A 412 -13.40 -2.12 -14.85
CA GLY A 412 -13.63 -1.73 -13.46
C GLY A 412 -15.10 -1.56 -13.10
N LEU A 413 -15.43 -1.88 -11.84
CA LEU A 413 -16.73 -1.59 -11.24
C LEU A 413 -17.00 -0.09 -11.28
N LYS A 414 -18.22 0.28 -11.73
CA LYS A 414 -18.65 1.68 -11.90
C LYS A 414 -19.39 2.24 -10.68
N ASP A 415 -20.06 1.39 -9.90
CA ASP A 415 -20.69 1.79 -8.65
C ASP A 415 -19.68 1.79 -7.50
N MET A 416 -19.54 2.92 -6.82
CA MET A 416 -18.67 3.07 -5.64
C MET A 416 -19.37 2.68 -4.32
N SER A 417 -20.67 2.35 -4.34
CA SER A 417 -21.48 2.16 -3.13
C SER A 417 -20.88 1.15 -2.15
N LEU A 418 -20.30 0.04 -2.63
CA LEU A 418 -19.63 -0.96 -1.80
C LEU A 418 -18.51 -0.33 -0.94
N VAL A 419 -17.62 0.44 -1.58
CA VAL A 419 -16.47 1.07 -0.94
C VAL A 419 -16.92 2.18 0.01
N LEU A 420 -17.83 3.05 -0.44
CA LEU A 420 -18.36 4.17 0.35
C LEU A 420 -19.13 3.68 1.59
N ASN A 421 -19.96 2.64 1.44
CA ASN A 421 -20.71 2.06 2.54
C ASN A 421 -19.83 1.32 3.55
N ASP A 422 -18.73 0.69 3.13
CA ASP A 422 -17.79 0.07 4.06
C ASP A 422 -16.87 1.09 4.75
N ILE A 423 -16.44 2.18 4.10
CA ILE A 423 -15.76 3.29 4.79
C ILE A 423 -16.73 3.97 5.78
N SER A 424 -17.97 4.23 5.38
CA SER A 424 -19.03 4.69 6.29
C SER A 424 -19.22 3.74 7.47
N ALA A 425 -19.22 2.42 7.26
CA ALA A 425 -19.34 1.43 8.32
C ALA A 425 -18.09 1.37 9.23
N ALA A 426 -16.89 1.53 8.67
CA ALA A 426 -15.65 1.66 9.42
C ALA A 426 -15.68 2.89 10.36
N LEU A 427 -16.28 4.00 9.93
CA LEU A 427 -16.44 5.22 10.71
C LEU A 427 -17.61 5.20 11.71
N THR A 428 -18.64 4.39 11.49
CA THR A 428 -19.92 4.43 12.26
C THR A 428 -20.30 3.17 13.03
N SER A 429 -19.76 1.98 12.73
CA SER A 429 -20.06 0.75 13.50
C SER A 429 -19.54 0.86 14.93
N LYS A 430 -20.29 0.41 15.93
CA LYS A 430 -19.82 0.29 17.33
C LYS A 430 -18.54 -0.57 17.41
N HIS A 431 -18.52 -1.66 16.64
CA HIS A 431 -17.37 -2.55 16.48
C HIS A 431 -17.07 -2.66 14.97
N PRO A 432 -16.15 -1.87 14.41
CA PRO A 432 -15.74 -2.00 13.01
C PRO A 432 -14.84 -3.23 12.83
N TYR A 433 -14.83 -3.81 11.63
CA TYR A 433 -13.81 -4.80 11.27
C TYR A 433 -12.45 -4.10 11.10
N THR A 434 -11.36 -4.82 11.35
CA THR A 434 -9.99 -4.33 11.12
C THR A 434 -9.65 -4.24 9.62
N ARG A 435 -10.30 -5.07 8.79
CA ARG A 435 -10.22 -5.03 7.33
C ARG A 435 -11.60 -5.10 6.69
N TYR A 436 -11.79 -4.33 5.62
CA TYR A 436 -12.94 -4.42 4.73
C TYR A 436 -12.47 -4.73 3.31
N ASN A 437 -13.14 -5.67 2.65
CA ASN A 437 -12.83 -6.11 1.28
C ASN A 437 -14.03 -5.80 0.35
N PRO A 438 -14.25 -4.53 -0.03
CA PRO A 438 -15.30 -4.17 -0.98
C PRO A 438 -14.88 -4.62 -2.39
N MET A 439 -15.40 -5.77 -2.82
CA MET A 439 -15.11 -6.42 -4.09
C MET A 439 -16.20 -7.42 -4.46
N ASP A 440 -16.35 -7.72 -5.75
CA ASP A 440 -17.23 -8.80 -6.24
C ASP A 440 -16.65 -10.20 -5.98
N THR A 441 -17.44 -11.22 -6.31
CA THR A 441 -17.11 -12.63 -6.12
C THR A 441 -15.85 -13.06 -6.88
N TYR A 442 -15.63 -12.56 -8.10
CA TYR A 442 -14.46 -12.94 -8.90
C TYR A 442 -13.17 -12.44 -8.24
N TRP A 443 -13.13 -11.16 -7.87
CA TRP A 443 -11.98 -10.59 -7.16
C TRP A 443 -11.76 -11.22 -5.78
N ARG A 444 -12.83 -11.61 -5.09
CA ARG A 444 -12.76 -12.31 -3.81
C ARG A 444 -12.16 -13.71 -3.95
N VAL A 445 -12.58 -14.48 -4.95
CA VAL A 445 -12.01 -15.82 -5.24
C VAL A 445 -10.54 -15.68 -5.66
N ARG A 446 -10.21 -14.73 -6.55
CA ARG A 446 -8.82 -14.48 -6.97
C ARG A 446 -7.92 -14.07 -5.80
N LEU A 447 -8.36 -13.16 -4.93
CA LEU A 447 -7.59 -12.77 -3.75
C LEU A 447 -7.37 -13.96 -2.81
N LEU A 448 -8.37 -14.84 -2.61
CA LEU A 448 -8.20 -16.04 -1.80
C LEU A 448 -7.18 -17.00 -2.44
N ALA A 449 -7.32 -17.31 -3.73
CA ALA A 449 -6.38 -18.16 -4.46
C ALA A 449 -4.93 -17.65 -4.35
N MET A 450 -4.70 -16.38 -4.69
CA MET A 450 -3.39 -15.72 -4.63
C MET A 450 -2.77 -15.59 -3.22
N THR A 451 -3.52 -15.85 -2.16
CA THR A 451 -3.02 -15.69 -0.76
C THR A 451 -3.07 -16.96 0.08
N HIS A 452 -3.58 -18.08 -0.45
CA HIS A 452 -3.70 -19.36 0.28
C HIS A 452 -3.25 -20.58 -0.53
N LEU A 453 -3.12 -20.50 -1.85
CA LEU A 453 -2.48 -21.56 -2.64
C LEU A 453 -0.94 -21.45 -2.55
N PRO A 454 -0.20 -22.57 -2.66
CA PRO A 454 1.24 -22.54 -2.91
C PRO A 454 1.56 -21.66 -4.13
N THR A 455 2.61 -20.83 -4.03
CA THR A 455 2.94 -19.80 -5.03
C THR A 455 2.99 -20.34 -6.46
N ALA A 456 3.61 -21.51 -6.69
CA ALA A 456 3.66 -22.12 -8.02
C ALA A 456 2.28 -22.47 -8.62
N LEU A 457 1.28 -22.79 -7.80
CA LEU A 457 -0.11 -23.03 -8.25
C LEU A 457 -0.89 -21.73 -8.44
N ALA A 458 -0.61 -20.71 -7.60
CA ALA A 458 -1.20 -19.38 -7.76
C ALA A 458 -0.70 -18.71 -9.05
N ASP A 459 0.62 -18.75 -9.29
CA ASP A 459 1.26 -18.22 -10.49
C ASP A 459 0.82 -18.99 -11.74
N TRP A 460 0.71 -20.32 -11.67
CA TRP A 460 0.19 -21.12 -12.78
C TRP A 460 -1.22 -20.72 -13.21
N LEU A 461 -2.11 -20.40 -12.26
CA LEU A 461 -3.50 -19.98 -12.52
C LEU A 461 -3.66 -18.55 -13.11
N TYR A 462 -2.58 -17.75 -13.18
CA TYR A 462 -2.66 -16.34 -13.61
C TYR A 462 -1.53 -15.87 -14.54
N ILE A 463 -0.53 -16.71 -14.82
CA ILE A 463 0.50 -16.49 -15.85
C ILE A 463 0.21 -17.33 -17.12
N TYR A 464 -0.46 -18.48 -16.96
CA TYR A 464 -0.81 -19.43 -18.02
C TYR A 464 -2.34 -19.60 -18.14
#